data_AF-A0A6J6K088-F1
#
_entry.id   AF-A0A6J6K088-F1
#
_cell.length_a   1.000
_cell.length_b   1.000
_cell.length_c   1.000
_cell.angle_alpha   90.00
_cell.angle_beta   90.00
_cell.angle_gamma   90.00
#
_symmetry.space_group_name_H-M   'P 1'
#
loop_
_entity.id
_entity.type
_entity.pdbx_description
1 polymer ?
#
loop_
_entity_poly.entity_id
_entity_poly.type
_entity_poly.pdbx_seq_one_letter_code
_entity_poly.pdbx_strand_id
1 'polypeptide(L)'
;MKLKWGATTDVGMVRQQNEDDFCAEENLFVVADGMGGHNAGEVASALAISTVRSGARGGIFTADQFRELVQQANTAIYTASLDDSTQSGMGTTLTAMAVVPGEEPAVLVANVGDSRTYLFRHGVLSRVSVDHSYVQELVNEGIITPEEARVHPRRNIVTRAMGIDRNVQVDVFHQLVRTGDRVLLCSDGLVDEVADFDIAQVLIDHSNPQEAAEALVMVANANGGRDNTTVIVVDIVDDISEPVPVPVADITTTVTPVTADATAPMPAPVVRKFLRPSVIAFWSALVFIVLSASTVLGVYARSGYFVGFDSNDNVTIYQGRVGGVLWFQPTVNTQTRLNGDDLPEDVRREVLLNRTFASSSQAAKFLSLVETAILDASTTTVPITTTTVK
;
A
#
# COMPACT_ATOMS: atom_id res chain seq x y z
N MET A 1 19.23 -32.67 4.71
CA MET A 1 19.54 -31.23 4.89
C MET A 1 19.70 -30.96 6.37
N LYS A 2 20.81 -30.35 6.79
CA LYS A 2 21.02 -29.92 8.18
C LYS A 2 20.91 -28.40 8.27
N LEU A 3 20.14 -27.92 9.24
CA LEU A 3 19.90 -26.49 9.46
C LEU A 3 20.49 -26.02 10.79
N LYS A 4 20.93 -24.76 10.81
CA LYS A 4 21.13 -23.99 12.04
C LYS A 4 20.32 -22.72 11.90
N TRP A 5 19.75 -22.23 12.99
CA TRP A 5 18.96 -21.01 12.93
C TRP A 5 19.12 -20.17 14.17
N GLY A 6 18.75 -18.91 14.03
CA GLY A 6 18.63 -17.94 15.09
C GLY A 6 17.40 -17.09 14.86
N ALA A 7 16.79 -16.64 15.95
CA ALA A 7 15.60 -15.80 15.90
C ALA A 7 15.64 -14.74 17.00
N THR A 8 15.16 -13.56 16.65
CA THR A 8 15.08 -12.42 17.57
C THR A 8 13.82 -11.62 17.23
N THR A 9 13.08 -11.23 18.26
CA THR A 9 11.97 -10.27 18.15
C THR A 9 12.18 -9.20 19.19
N ASP A 10 11.87 -7.95 18.84
CA ASP A 10 11.93 -6.81 19.74
C ASP A 10 10.76 -5.87 19.48
N VAL A 11 10.27 -5.22 20.54
CA VAL A 11 9.15 -4.27 20.47
C VAL A 11 9.51 -3.00 19.68
N GLY A 12 10.80 -2.71 19.51
CA GLY A 12 11.28 -1.47 18.94
C GLY A 12 11.39 -0.36 19.99
N MET A 13 11.70 0.84 19.52
CA MET A 13 11.94 2.01 20.37
C MET A 13 10.71 2.87 20.59
N VAL A 14 9.67 2.71 19.75
CA VAL A 14 8.48 3.60 19.71
C VAL A 14 7.19 2.89 20.13
N ARG A 15 7.01 1.62 19.76
CA ARG A 15 5.79 0.86 20.11
C ARG A 15 5.79 0.49 21.60
N GLN A 16 4.59 0.31 22.17
CA GLN A 16 4.44 -0.11 23.57
C GLN A 16 4.28 -1.62 23.71
N GLN A 17 3.87 -2.29 22.63
CA GLN A 17 3.54 -3.71 22.60
C GLN A 17 4.12 -4.31 21.32
N ASN A 18 4.42 -5.60 21.41
CA ASN A 18 4.90 -6.38 20.29
C ASN A 18 3.72 -7.15 19.69
N GLU A 19 3.31 -6.78 18.49
CA GLU A 19 2.25 -7.43 17.71
C GLU A 19 2.83 -8.45 16.72
N ASP A 20 4.16 -8.52 16.58
CA ASP A 20 4.83 -9.60 15.84
C ASP A 20 4.82 -10.91 16.64
N ASP A 21 4.75 -12.03 15.92
CA ASP A 21 5.02 -13.36 16.45
C ASP A 21 5.82 -14.21 15.45
N PHE A 22 6.51 -15.24 15.93
CA PHE A 22 7.31 -16.11 15.09
C PHE A 22 7.34 -17.57 15.55
N CYS A 23 7.70 -18.45 14.61
CA CYS A 23 8.02 -19.85 14.87
C CYS A 23 9.35 -20.19 14.19
N ALA A 24 10.26 -20.84 14.90
CA ALA A 24 11.53 -21.32 14.35
C ALA A 24 11.80 -22.76 14.80
N GLU A 25 11.38 -23.71 13.98
CA GLU A 25 11.51 -25.15 14.20
C GLU A 25 12.22 -25.84 13.02
N GLU A 26 12.72 -27.05 13.24
CA GLU A 26 13.61 -27.76 12.31
C GLU A 26 13.12 -27.82 10.85
N ASN A 27 11.80 -27.82 10.61
CA ASN A 27 11.22 -27.90 9.26
C ASN A 27 10.27 -26.76 8.91
N LEU A 28 10.09 -25.77 9.80
CA LEU A 28 9.14 -24.68 9.63
C LEU A 28 9.64 -23.41 10.32
N PHE A 29 9.70 -22.34 9.55
CA PHE A 29 10.05 -21.01 10.02
C PHE A 29 8.96 -20.04 9.58
N VAL A 30 8.45 -19.21 10.48
CA VAL A 30 7.33 -18.30 10.20
C VAL A 30 7.55 -16.99 10.94
N VAL A 31 7.35 -15.87 10.26
CA VAL A 31 7.19 -14.55 10.86
C VAL A 31 5.80 -14.04 10.50
N ALA A 32 5.09 -13.50 11.48
CA ALA A 32 3.78 -12.90 11.33
C ALA A 32 3.78 -11.53 12.02
N ASP A 33 3.49 -10.48 11.26
CA ASP A 33 3.38 -9.10 11.77
C ASP A 33 1.89 -8.76 11.91
N GLY A 34 1.47 -8.62 13.16
CA GLY A 34 0.09 -8.38 13.56
C GLY A 34 -0.32 -6.93 13.38
N MET A 35 -1.48 -6.71 12.76
CA MET A 35 -2.04 -5.38 12.54
C MET A 35 -3.48 -5.30 13.08
N GLY A 36 -3.79 -4.25 13.84
CA GLY A 36 -5.12 -4.04 14.39
C GLY A 36 -5.15 -2.89 15.41
N GLY A 37 -6.36 -2.43 15.78
CA GLY A 37 -6.52 -1.56 16.95
C GLY A 37 -6.64 -2.39 18.24
N HIS A 38 -6.51 -1.74 19.42
CA HIS A 38 -6.73 -2.35 20.75
C HIS A 38 -6.33 -3.84 20.87
N ASN A 39 -5.02 -4.13 20.77
CA ASN A 39 -4.48 -5.46 21.05
C ASN A 39 -4.98 -6.60 20.14
N ALA A 40 -5.57 -6.26 19.00
CA ALA A 40 -6.07 -7.26 18.07
C ALA A 40 -4.95 -7.82 17.16
N GLY A 41 -3.87 -7.05 16.97
CA GLY A 41 -2.70 -7.47 16.18
C GLY A 41 -1.99 -8.68 16.79
N GLU A 42 -1.66 -8.65 18.09
CA GLU A 42 -0.94 -9.77 18.73
C GLU A 42 -1.77 -11.06 18.72
N VAL A 43 -3.09 -10.95 18.79
CA VAL A 43 -4.00 -12.10 18.73
C VAL A 43 -3.99 -12.72 17.33
N ALA A 44 -4.01 -11.88 16.28
CA ALA A 44 -4.00 -12.33 14.90
C ALA A 44 -2.68 -13.04 14.54
N SER A 45 -1.53 -12.44 14.87
CA SER A 45 -0.21 -13.02 14.60
C SER A 45 -0.02 -14.34 15.37
N ALA A 46 -0.36 -14.39 16.66
CA ALA A 46 -0.29 -15.61 17.45
C ALA A 46 -1.20 -16.73 16.92
N LEU A 47 -2.40 -16.39 16.45
CA LEU A 47 -3.32 -17.35 15.87
C LEU A 47 -2.82 -17.87 14.50
N ALA A 48 -2.17 -17.03 13.69
CA ALA A 48 -1.49 -17.46 12.48
C ALA A 48 -0.39 -18.48 12.79
N ILE A 49 0.54 -18.11 13.69
CA ILE A 49 1.68 -18.94 14.07
C ILE A 49 1.21 -20.30 14.61
N SER A 50 0.28 -20.31 15.57
CA SER A 50 -0.21 -21.53 16.20
C SER A 50 -0.94 -22.46 15.22
N THR A 51 -1.70 -21.91 14.29
CA THR A 51 -2.42 -22.68 13.26
C THR A 51 -1.45 -23.33 12.28
N VAL A 52 -0.53 -22.54 11.72
CA VAL A 52 0.47 -23.04 10.76
C VAL A 52 1.38 -24.07 11.41
N ARG A 53 1.89 -23.80 12.61
CA ARG A 53 2.72 -24.74 13.37
C ARG A 53 2.00 -26.07 13.63
N SER A 54 0.72 -26.02 13.99
CA SER A 54 -0.06 -27.22 14.28
C SER A 54 -0.33 -28.05 13.01
N GLY A 55 -0.68 -27.41 11.90
CA GLY A 55 -0.93 -28.10 10.64
C GLY A 55 0.34 -28.61 9.94
N ALA A 56 1.50 -28.00 10.21
CA ALA A 56 2.79 -28.41 9.65
C ALA A 56 3.47 -29.59 10.36
N ARG A 57 2.87 -30.16 11.42
CA ARG A 57 3.47 -31.28 12.17
C ARG A 57 3.80 -32.51 11.31
N GLY A 58 3.08 -32.70 10.20
CA GLY A 58 3.33 -33.77 9.23
C GLY A 58 4.38 -33.42 8.17
N GLY A 59 4.96 -32.23 8.21
CA GLY A 59 5.75 -31.63 7.12
C GLY A 59 4.87 -30.97 6.06
N ILE A 60 5.48 -30.08 5.29
CA ILE A 60 4.87 -29.40 4.13
C ILE A 60 5.72 -29.74 2.92
N PHE A 61 5.14 -30.43 1.94
CA PHE A 61 5.89 -30.99 0.82
C PHE A 61 5.49 -30.39 -0.52
N THR A 62 4.32 -29.76 -0.62
CA THR A 62 3.82 -29.15 -1.85
C THR A 62 3.36 -27.72 -1.63
N ALA A 63 3.39 -26.93 -2.70
CA ALA A 63 2.89 -25.56 -2.66
C ALA A 63 1.39 -25.52 -2.29
N ASP A 64 0.59 -26.48 -2.76
CA ASP A 64 -0.84 -26.53 -2.49
C ASP A 64 -1.12 -26.83 -1.01
N GLN A 65 -0.38 -27.75 -0.39
CA GLN A 65 -0.46 -27.99 1.06
C GLN A 65 -0.14 -26.72 1.85
N PHE A 66 0.86 -25.96 1.40
CA PHE A 66 1.22 -24.71 2.07
C PHE A 66 0.13 -23.65 1.92
N ARG A 67 -0.44 -23.49 0.71
CA ARG A 67 -1.57 -22.56 0.46
C ARG A 67 -2.78 -22.93 1.31
N GLU A 68 -3.14 -24.21 1.37
CA GLU A 68 -4.27 -24.69 2.18
C GLU A 68 -4.06 -24.41 3.66
N LEU A 69 -2.85 -24.63 4.18
CA LEU A 69 -2.53 -24.38 5.57
C LEU A 69 -2.59 -22.88 5.93
N VAL A 70 -2.04 -22.02 5.07
CA VAL A 70 -2.14 -20.56 5.27
C VAL A 70 -3.59 -20.08 5.14
N GLN A 71 -4.38 -20.68 4.24
CA GLN A 71 -5.81 -20.39 4.12
C GLN A 71 -6.61 -20.86 5.36
N GLN A 72 -6.21 -21.95 6.01
CA GLN A 72 -6.79 -22.38 7.30
C GLN A 72 -6.47 -21.36 8.40
N ALA A 73 -5.22 -20.88 8.48
CA ALA A 73 -4.83 -19.82 9.41
C ALA A 73 -5.64 -18.53 9.18
N ASN A 74 -5.80 -18.11 7.92
CA ASN A 74 -6.66 -16.97 7.56
C ASN A 74 -8.11 -17.17 8.04
N THR A 75 -8.66 -18.37 7.84
CA THR A 75 -10.04 -18.68 8.25
C THR A 75 -10.19 -18.65 9.78
N ALA A 76 -9.17 -19.11 10.53
CA ALA A 76 -9.15 -19.06 11.98
C ALA A 76 -9.18 -17.61 12.49
N ILE A 77 -8.32 -16.74 11.94
CA ILE A 77 -8.27 -15.31 12.30
C ILE A 77 -9.58 -14.62 11.93
N TYR A 78 -10.07 -14.82 10.71
CA TYR A 78 -11.31 -14.22 10.25
C TYR A 78 -12.49 -14.63 11.15
N THR A 79 -12.59 -15.90 11.54
CA THR A 79 -13.66 -16.38 12.43
C THR A 79 -13.54 -15.77 13.83
N ALA A 80 -12.34 -15.75 14.41
CA ALA A 80 -12.12 -15.12 15.71
C ALA A 80 -12.47 -13.62 15.70
N SER A 81 -12.19 -12.91 14.60
CA SER A 81 -12.53 -11.48 14.46
C SER A 81 -14.04 -11.19 14.43
N LEU A 82 -14.86 -12.20 14.11
CA LEU A 82 -16.33 -12.09 14.10
C LEU A 82 -16.96 -12.41 15.45
N ASP A 83 -16.30 -13.24 16.27
CA ASP A 83 -16.83 -13.71 17.55
C ASP A 83 -16.64 -12.68 18.67
N ASP A 84 -15.63 -11.81 18.58
CA ASP A 84 -15.36 -10.74 19.54
C ASP A 84 -15.28 -9.36 18.87
N SER A 85 -16.20 -8.46 19.25
CA SER A 85 -16.22 -7.08 18.75
C SER A 85 -14.94 -6.28 19.03
N THR A 86 -14.16 -6.65 20.06
CA THR A 86 -12.87 -6.01 20.38
C THR A 86 -11.75 -6.45 19.43
N GLN A 87 -11.95 -7.56 18.70
CA GLN A 87 -11.01 -8.12 17.72
C GLN A 87 -11.45 -7.83 16.27
N SER A 88 -12.45 -6.97 16.09
CA SER A 88 -12.97 -6.62 14.77
C SER A 88 -11.90 -5.93 13.93
N GLY A 89 -11.67 -6.47 12.74
CA GLY A 89 -10.66 -5.94 11.81
C GLY A 89 -9.22 -6.33 12.15
N MET A 90 -9.02 -7.29 13.06
CA MET A 90 -7.68 -7.86 13.27
C MET A 90 -7.17 -8.55 12.01
N GLY A 91 -5.88 -8.37 11.75
CA GLY A 91 -5.21 -9.06 10.67
C GLY A 91 -3.74 -9.24 10.98
N THR A 92 -3.06 -9.98 10.12
CA THR A 92 -1.62 -10.16 10.24
C THR A 92 -1.05 -10.47 8.86
N THR A 93 0.20 -10.08 8.65
CA THR A 93 1.00 -10.62 7.56
C THR A 93 1.49 -12.03 7.91
N LEU A 94 2.04 -12.73 6.93
CA LEU A 94 2.76 -13.99 7.14
C LEU A 94 3.79 -14.18 6.04
N THR A 95 5.03 -14.41 6.44
CA THR A 95 6.07 -14.97 5.59
C THR A 95 6.59 -16.24 6.24
N ALA A 96 6.65 -17.34 5.49
CA ALA A 96 6.94 -18.65 6.04
C ALA A 96 7.82 -19.46 5.11
N MET A 97 8.77 -20.20 5.68
CA MET A 97 9.64 -21.14 4.99
C MET A 97 9.41 -22.56 5.52
N ALA A 98 9.20 -23.52 4.63
CA ALA A 98 9.14 -24.93 4.95
C ALA A 98 10.17 -25.72 4.15
N VAL A 99 10.80 -26.71 4.81
CA VAL A 99 11.80 -27.57 4.16
C VAL A 99 11.08 -28.66 3.37
N VAL A 100 11.43 -28.82 2.09
CA VAL A 100 10.93 -29.91 1.25
C VAL A 100 11.99 -31.00 1.16
N PRO A 101 11.71 -32.23 1.64
CA PRO A 101 12.57 -33.38 1.41
C PRO A 101 12.56 -33.74 -0.08
N GLY A 102 13.73 -33.97 -0.64
CA GLY A 102 13.89 -34.35 -2.04
C GLY A 102 15.32 -34.78 -2.34
N GLU A 103 15.57 -35.22 -3.57
CA GLU A 103 16.93 -35.48 -4.06
C GLU A 103 17.75 -34.19 -4.12
N GLU A 104 17.11 -33.09 -4.53
CA GLU A 104 17.66 -31.75 -4.43
C GLU A 104 17.06 -31.04 -3.21
N PRO A 105 17.88 -30.42 -2.35
CA PRO A 105 17.38 -29.64 -1.23
C PRO A 105 16.60 -28.42 -1.71
N ALA A 106 15.35 -28.31 -1.26
CA ALA A 106 14.50 -27.19 -1.59
C ALA A 106 13.75 -26.68 -0.37
N VAL A 107 13.37 -25.42 -0.45
CA VAL A 107 12.45 -24.79 0.50
C VAL A 107 11.26 -24.21 -0.26
N LEU A 108 10.09 -24.29 0.37
CA LEU A 108 8.92 -23.53 -0.06
C LEU A 108 8.85 -22.27 0.78
N VAL A 109 8.55 -21.15 0.14
CA VAL A 109 8.31 -19.87 0.80
C VAL A 109 6.87 -19.46 0.54
N ALA A 110 6.05 -19.32 1.58
CA ALA A 110 4.71 -18.76 1.48
C ALA A 110 4.69 -17.31 1.98
N ASN A 111 4.01 -16.42 1.26
CA ASN A 111 3.94 -14.99 1.61
C ASN A 111 2.53 -14.42 1.48
N VAL A 112 2.12 -13.65 2.49
CA VAL A 112 0.93 -12.80 2.51
C VAL A 112 1.28 -11.52 3.27
N GLY A 113 1.41 -10.40 2.57
CA GLY A 113 1.70 -9.10 3.17
C GLY A 113 3.06 -8.59 2.72
N ASP A 114 3.64 -7.70 3.51
CA ASP A 114 4.90 -7.00 3.25
C ASP A 114 6.05 -7.43 4.17
N SER A 115 5.82 -8.38 5.09
CA SER A 115 6.89 -9.22 5.62
C SER A 115 7.66 -9.89 4.47
N ARG A 116 8.97 -10.11 4.64
CA ARG A 116 9.87 -10.54 3.56
C ARG A 116 10.66 -11.79 3.87
N THR A 117 10.94 -12.54 2.81
CA THR A 117 11.93 -13.61 2.80
C THR A 117 13.03 -13.29 1.78
N TYR A 118 14.29 -13.44 2.19
CA TYR A 118 15.48 -13.28 1.35
C TYR A 118 16.32 -14.56 1.32
N LEU A 119 16.99 -14.79 0.19
CA LEU A 119 18.05 -15.77 0.03
C LEU A 119 19.39 -15.02 -0.08
N PHE A 120 20.29 -15.29 0.85
CA PHE A 120 21.66 -14.80 0.85
C PHE A 120 22.61 -15.91 0.36
N ARG A 121 23.27 -15.66 -0.77
CA ARG A 121 24.18 -16.62 -1.41
C ARG A 121 25.40 -15.89 -1.97
N HIS A 122 26.60 -16.34 -1.59
CA HIS A 122 27.88 -15.80 -2.06
C HIS A 122 27.98 -14.26 -1.95
N GLY A 123 27.54 -13.67 -0.84
CA GLY A 123 27.59 -12.22 -0.63
C GLY A 123 26.45 -11.43 -1.26
N VAL A 124 25.51 -12.08 -1.97
CA VAL A 124 24.37 -11.43 -2.61
C VAL A 124 23.08 -11.75 -1.87
N LEU A 125 22.40 -10.72 -1.39
CA LEU A 125 21.05 -10.81 -0.82
C LEU A 125 20.01 -10.66 -1.93
N SER A 126 19.19 -11.69 -2.17
CA SER A 126 18.13 -11.69 -3.17
C SER A 126 16.78 -11.85 -2.50
N ARG A 127 15.85 -10.92 -2.76
CA ARG A 127 14.48 -11.02 -2.25
C ARG A 127 13.74 -12.15 -2.97
N VAL A 128 13.14 -13.06 -2.19
CA VAL A 128 12.35 -14.21 -2.70
C VAL A 128 10.87 -13.87 -2.76
N SER A 129 10.35 -13.23 -1.71
CA SER A 129 8.95 -12.81 -1.66
C SER A 129 8.69 -11.53 -2.46
N VAL A 130 7.42 -11.27 -2.74
CA VAL A 130 6.95 -9.99 -3.28
C VAL A 130 5.99 -9.40 -2.28
N ASP A 131 6.23 -8.15 -1.88
CA ASP A 131 5.39 -7.44 -0.93
C ASP A 131 3.99 -7.22 -1.52
N HIS A 132 2.97 -7.46 -0.72
CA HIS A 132 1.60 -7.06 -1.03
C HIS A 132 1.31 -5.70 -0.42
N SER A 133 1.94 -4.66 -0.99
CA SER A 133 1.78 -3.26 -0.56
C SER A 133 1.45 -2.34 -1.72
N TYR A 134 0.82 -1.21 -1.41
CA TYR A 134 0.42 -0.23 -2.41
C TYR A 134 1.62 0.29 -3.20
N VAL A 135 2.74 0.52 -2.51
CA VAL A 135 3.97 1.00 -3.16
C VAL A 135 4.60 -0.07 -4.05
N GLN A 136 4.52 -1.35 -3.68
CA GLN A 136 5.02 -2.44 -4.52
C GLN A 136 4.18 -2.58 -5.80
N GLU A 137 2.86 -2.33 -5.74
CA GLU A 137 2.00 -2.25 -6.93
C GLU A 137 2.43 -1.11 -7.87
N LEU A 138 2.69 0.08 -7.33
CA LEU A 138 3.19 1.22 -8.11
C LEU A 138 4.56 0.93 -8.77
N VAL A 139 5.45 0.23 -8.06
CA VAL A 139 6.75 -0.21 -8.60
C VAL A 139 6.54 -1.22 -9.74
N ASN A 140 5.65 -2.20 -9.55
CA ASN A 140 5.35 -3.21 -10.58
C ASN A 140 4.75 -2.59 -11.85
N GLU A 141 3.99 -1.51 -11.71
CA GLU A 141 3.43 -0.73 -12.83
C GLU A 141 4.45 0.24 -13.47
N GLY A 142 5.62 0.42 -12.85
CA GLY A 142 6.65 1.35 -13.31
C GLY A 142 6.31 2.82 -13.07
N ILE A 143 5.39 3.10 -12.14
CA ILE A 143 4.98 4.46 -11.75
C ILE A 143 6.03 5.11 -10.87
N ILE A 144 6.62 4.33 -9.95
CA ILE A 144 7.72 4.76 -9.07
C ILE A 144 8.85 3.73 -9.10
N THR A 145 10.04 4.19 -8.74
CA THR A 145 11.22 3.34 -8.52
C THR A 145 11.19 2.66 -7.14
N PRO A 146 11.93 1.55 -6.94
CA PRO A 146 12.09 0.94 -5.63
C PRO A 146 12.62 1.91 -4.56
N GLU A 147 13.49 2.84 -4.95
CA GLU A 147 14.06 3.86 -4.07
C GLU A 147 12.99 4.88 -3.64
N GLU A 148 12.12 5.30 -4.56
CA GLU A 148 10.98 6.18 -4.26
C GLU A 148 9.95 5.48 -3.36
N ALA A 149 9.74 4.18 -3.53
CA ALA A 149 8.83 3.40 -2.71
C ALA A 149 9.20 3.44 -1.21
N ARG A 150 10.50 3.41 -0.88
CA ARG A 150 11.00 3.45 0.51
C ARG A 150 10.64 4.73 1.27
N VAL A 151 10.54 5.85 0.56
CA VAL A 151 10.23 7.17 1.17
C VAL A 151 8.80 7.63 0.88
N HIS A 152 7.99 6.78 0.25
CA HIS A 152 6.65 7.13 -0.16
C HIS A 152 5.73 7.33 1.07
N PRO A 153 4.87 8.37 1.08
CA PRO A 153 3.99 8.67 2.23
C PRO A 153 2.95 7.58 2.53
N ARG A 154 2.72 6.67 1.59
CA ARG A 154 1.79 5.54 1.71
C ARG A 154 2.49 4.17 1.68
N ARG A 155 3.75 4.09 2.10
CA ARG A 155 4.51 2.83 2.08
C ARG A 155 3.92 1.77 3.02
N ASN A 156 3.37 2.18 4.17
CA ASN A 156 2.75 1.31 5.16
C ASN A 156 1.33 0.81 4.78
N ILE A 157 0.88 0.98 3.53
CA ILE A 157 -0.43 0.48 3.11
C ILE A 157 -0.26 -0.93 2.53
N VAL A 158 -0.65 -1.92 3.32
CA VAL A 158 -0.73 -3.33 2.92
C VAL A 158 -1.97 -3.56 2.07
N THR A 159 -1.82 -4.21 0.91
CA THR A 159 -2.93 -4.54 0.00
C THR A 159 -3.43 -5.96 0.17
N ARG A 160 -2.71 -6.81 0.92
CA ARG A 160 -3.15 -8.16 1.27
C ARG A 160 -2.66 -8.57 2.66
N ALA A 161 -3.59 -8.92 3.54
CA ALA A 161 -3.30 -9.44 4.86
C ALA A 161 -4.25 -10.59 5.19
N MET A 162 -3.86 -11.44 6.14
CA MET A 162 -4.71 -12.51 6.65
C MET A 162 -5.71 -11.96 7.67
N GLY A 163 -6.87 -12.59 7.79
CA GLY A 163 -7.90 -12.28 8.78
C GLY A 163 -8.91 -11.21 8.35
N ILE A 164 -8.59 -10.39 7.35
CA ILE A 164 -9.48 -9.31 6.87
C ILE A 164 -10.63 -9.85 6.02
N ASP A 165 -10.30 -10.72 5.06
CA ASP A 165 -11.26 -11.38 4.18
C ASP A 165 -11.33 -12.88 4.45
N ARG A 166 -12.48 -13.50 4.15
CA ARG A 166 -12.68 -14.94 4.33
C ARG A 166 -11.66 -15.78 3.55
N ASN A 167 -11.26 -15.31 2.37
CA ASN A 167 -10.28 -15.96 1.51
C ASN A 167 -9.10 -15.02 1.27
N VAL A 168 -7.88 -15.56 1.27
CA VAL A 168 -6.67 -14.80 1.01
C VAL A 168 -5.86 -15.46 -0.11
N GLN A 169 -5.35 -14.65 -1.02
CA GLN A 169 -4.43 -15.15 -2.03
C GLN A 169 -3.04 -15.32 -1.43
N VAL A 170 -2.60 -16.56 -1.27
CA VAL A 170 -1.26 -16.87 -0.77
C VAL A 170 -0.31 -16.98 -1.94
N ASP A 171 0.85 -16.34 -1.90
CA ASP A 171 1.91 -16.55 -2.89
C ASP A 171 2.86 -17.63 -2.37
N VAL A 172 3.25 -18.59 -3.21
CA VAL A 172 4.18 -19.66 -2.82
C VAL A 172 5.28 -19.79 -3.86
N PHE A 173 6.51 -19.71 -3.40
CA PHE A 173 7.74 -19.79 -4.17
C PHE A 173 8.47 -21.09 -3.84
N HIS A 174 9.05 -21.73 -4.85
CA HIS A 174 9.90 -22.90 -4.68
C HIS A 174 11.35 -22.51 -4.94
N GLN A 175 12.22 -22.69 -3.96
CA GLN A 175 13.61 -22.24 -4.03
C GLN A 175 14.56 -23.41 -3.78
N LEU A 176 15.45 -23.65 -4.75
CA LEU A 176 16.58 -24.57 -4.57
C LEU A 176 17.62 -23.90 -3.68
N VAL A 177 18.01 -24.60 -2.62
CA VAL A 177 19.01 -24.14 -1.65
C VAL A 177 20.28 -24.99 -1.78
N ARG A 178 21.39 -24.48 -1.26
CA ARG A 178 22.70 -25.15 -1.30
C ARG A 178 23.39 -24.95 0.04
N THR A 179 24.32 -25.85 0.37
CA THR A 179 25.21 -25.64 1.51
C THR A 179 25.89 -24.28 1.42
N GLY A 180 25.86 -23.54 2.52
CA GLY A 180 26.39 -22.18 2.63
C GLY A 180 25.38 -21.08 2.31
N ASP A 181 24.19 -21.42 1.82
CA ASP A 181 23.10 -20.44 1.73
C ASP A 181 22.57 -20.08 3.11
N ARG A 182 22.06 -18.85 3.20
CA ARG A 182 21.33 -18.35 4.36
C ARG A 182 19.99 -17.81 3.92
N VAL A 183 18.92 -18.18 4.60
CA VAL A 183 17.58 -17.64 4.38
C VAL A 183 17.24 -16.70 5.54
N LEU A 184 16.77 -15.51 5.21
CA LEU A 184 16.34 -14.49 6.17
C LEU A 184 14.83 -14.30 6.02
N LEU A 185 14.07 -14.46 7.10
CA LEU A 185 12.67 -14.06 7.19
C LEU A 185 12.57 -12.88 8.15
N CYS A 186 11.82 -11.85 7.81
CA CYS A 186 11.66 -10.68 8.67
C CYS A 186 10.31 -9.96 8.51
N SER A 187 9.88 -9.27 9.55
CA SER A 187 8.80 -8.28 9.48
C SER A 187 9.26 -6.99 8.81
N ASP A 188 8.33 -6.06 8.56
CA ASP A 188 8.64 -4.80 7.89
C ASP A 188 9.56 -3.91 8.74
N GLY A 189 9.51 -4.02 10.09
CA GLY A 189 10.33 -3.26 11.02
C GLY A 189 11.83 -3.38 10.78
N LEU A 190 12.32 -4.48 10.18
CA LEU A 190 13.71 -4.58 9.74
C LEU A 190 13.93 -3.75 8.46
N VAL A 191 13.13 -4.00 7.43
CA VAL A 191 13.40 -3.51 6.06
C VAL A 191 12.98 -2.06 5.85
N ASP A 192 12.15 -1.52 6.73
CA ASP A 192 11.83 -0.09 6.79
C ASP A 192 12.96 0.74 7.41
N GLU A 193 13.75 0.15 8.32
CA GLU A 193 14.84 0.82 9.03
C GLU A 193 16.22 0.52 8.45
N VAL A 194 16.40 -0.61 7.79
CA VAL A 194 17.70 -1.10 7.32
C VAL A 194 17.66 -1.35 5.82
N ALA A 195 18.66 -0.84 5.09
CA ALA A 195 18.79 -1.07 3.66
C ALA A 195 19.30 -2.49 3.37
N ASP A 196 18.89 -3.06 2.23
CA ASP A 196 19.24 -4.43 1.83
C ASP A 196 20.76 -4.66 1.78
N PHE A 197 21.53 -3.62 1.42
CA PHE A 197 23.00 -3.66 1.46
C PHE A 197 23.54 -3.83 2.88
N ASP A 198 22.99 -3.09 3.85
CA ASP A 198 23.41 -3.17 5.25
C ASP A 198 22.97 -4.50 5.88
N ILE A 199 21.78 -5.01 5.51
CA ILE A 199 21.35 -6.36 5.89
C ILE A 199 22.36 -7.39 5.39
N ALA A 200 22.74 -7.33 4.11
CA ALA A 200 23.72 -8.24 3.54
C ALA A 200 25.07 -8.16 4.28
N GLN A 201 25.51 -6.96 4.64
CA GLN A 201 26.75 -6.75 5.39
C GLN A 201 26.69 -7.38 6.79
N VAL A 202 25.59 -7.20 7.52
CA VAL A 202 25.40 -7.84 8.84
C VAL A 202 25.45 -9.37 8.73
N LEU A 203 24.82 -9.94 7.68
CA LEU A 203 24.87 -11.38 7.42
C LEU A 203 26.29 -11.88 7.08
N ILE A 204 27.13 -11.06 6.44
CA ILE A 204 28.54 -11.38 6.18
C ILE A 204 29.35 -11.39 7.47
N ASP A 205 29.16 -10.37 8.31
CA ASP A 205 29.98 -10.14 9.51
C ASP A 205 29.66 -11.14 10.63
N HIS A 206 28.47 -11.73 10.64
CA HIS A 206 28.01 -12.64 11.69
C HIS A 206 27.76 -14.06 11.15
N SER A 207 28.73 -14.94 11.38
CA SER A 207 28.65 -16.35 10.95
C SER A 207 27.62 -17.17 11.74
N ASN A 208 27.35 -16.82 12.99
CA ASN A 208 26.34 -17.47 13.82
C ASN A 208 24.96 -16.88 13.50
N PRO A 209 23.94 -17.70 13.16
CA PRO A 209 22.63 -17.18 12.78
C PRO A 209 21.90 -16.47 13.92
N GLN A 210 22.14 -16.84 15.19
CA GLN A 210 21.56 -16.14 16.33
C GLN A 210 22.18 -14.75 16.52
N GLU A 211 23.50 -14.65 16.46
CA GLU A 211 24.20 -13.36 16.54
C GLU A 211 23.81 -12.44 15.37
N ALA A 212 23.61 -13.01 14.17
CA ALA A 212 23.14 -12.26 13.00
C ALA A 212 21.72 -11.71 13.21
N ALA A 213 20.80 -12.52 13.74
CA ALA A 213 19.42 -12.07 14.03
C ALA A 213 19.41 -10.94 15.08
N GLU A 214 20.19 -11.09 16.16
CA GLU A 214 20.33 -10.07 17.20
C GLU A 214 20.95 -8.77 16.68
N ALA A 215 21.99 -8.88 15.84
CA ALA A 215 22.62 -7.73 15.22
C ALA A 215 21.68 -6.98 14.27
N LEU A 216 20.88 -7.70 13.47
CA LEU A 216 19.90 -7.08 12.57
C LEU A 216 18.85 -6.27 13.34
N VAL A 217 18.29 -6.84 14.41
CA VAL A 217 17.34 -6.14 15.29
C VAL A 217 17.99 -4.93 15.96
N MET A 218 19.24 -5.06 16.43
CA MET A 218 19.99 -3.95 17.02
C MET A 218 20.20 -2.80 16.04
N VAL A 219 20.55 -3.11 14.78
CA VAL A 219 20.73 -2.09 13.73
C VAL A 219 19.40 -1.42 13.40
N ALA A 220 18.29 -2.16 13.29
CA ALA A 220 16.96 -1.59 13.08
C ALA A 220 16.57 -0.62 14.21
N ASN A 221 16.79 -1.02 15.46
CA ASN A 221 16.54 -0.18 16.63
C ASN A 221 17.42 1.07 16.66
N ALA A 222 18.69 0.95 16.27
CA ALA A 222 19.61 2.08 16.19
C ALA A 222 19.22 3.09 15.09
N ASN A 223 18.62 2.62 13.99
CA ASN A 223 18.16 3.46 12.87
C ASN A 223 16.80 4.14 13.12
N GLY A 224 16.08 3.73 14.16
CA GLY A 224 14.85 4.39 14.58
C GLY A 224 13.96 3.49 15.44
N GLY A 225 13.91 2.19 15.15
CA GLY A 225 13.05 1.21 15.82
C GLY A 225 11.59 1.67 15.90
N ARG A 226 11.04 2.18 14.79
CA ARG A 226 9.69 2.75 14.78
C ARG A 226 8.59 1.70 14.88
N ASP A 227 8.92 0.46 14.54
CA ASP A 227 8.00 -0.67 14.60
C ASP A 227 8.60 -1.89 15.32
N ASN A 228 7.75 -2.88 15.57
CA ASN A 228 8.17 -4.19 16.00
C ASN A 228 9.11 -4.81 14.95
N THR A 229 10.18 -5.43 15.40
CA THR A 229 11.17 -6.02 14.50
C THR A 229 11.40 -7.47 14.86
N THR A 230 11.06 -8.35 13.93
CA THR A 230 11.22 -9.80 14.09
C THR A 230 12.03 -10.36 12.94
N VAL A 231 13.02 -11.18 13.28
CA VAL A 231 14.02 -11.70 12.35
C VAL A 231 14.27 -13.18 12.65
N ILE A 232 14.27 -14.00 11.60
CA ILE A 232 14.75 -15.37 11.64
C ILE A 232 15.84 -15.53 10.58
N VAL A 233 16.99 -16.05 10.98
CA VAL A 233 18.10 -16.40 10.09
C VAL A 233 18.27 -17.91 10.10
N VAL A 234 18.29 -18.54 8.92
CA VAL A 234 18.45 -19.99 8.75
C VAL A 234 19.63 -20.29 7.85
N ASP A 235 20.63 -20.97 8.37
CA ASP A 235 21.81 -21.44 7.66
C ASP A 235 21.61 -22.87 7.14
N ILE A 236 21.91 -23.07 5.85
CA ILE A 236 21.95 -24.38 5.21
C ILE A 236 23.35 -24.96 5.37
N VAL A 237 23.55 -25.86 6.34
CA VAL A 237 24.89 -26.28 6.79
C VAL A 237 25.36 -27.56 6.09
N ASP A 238 24.46 -28.44 5.71
CA ASP A 238 24.82 -29.73 5.12
C ASP A 238 23.77 -30.17 4.12
N ASP A 239 24.21 -30.38 2.89
CA ASP A 239 23.45 -31.00 1.82
C ASP A 239 24.24 -32.23 1.36
N ILE A 240 23.53 -33.34 1.14
CA ILE A 240 24.16 -34.60 0.73
C ILE A 240 24.46 -34.58 -0.78
N SER A 241 24.22 -33.46 -1.47
CA SER A 241 24.72 -33.24 -2.83
C SER A 241 26.15 -32.70 -2.77
N GLU A 242 27.10 -33.42 -3.39
CA GLU A 242 28.48 -32.95 -3.47
C GLU A 242 28.51 -31.56 -4.13
N PRO A 243 29.35 -30.62 -3.63
CA PRO A 243 29.54 -29.35 -4.28
C PRO A 243 30.08 -29.59 -5.70
N VAL A 244 29.30 -29.24 -6.72
CA VAL A 244 29.78 -29.22 -8.11
C VAL A 244 30.96 -28.25 -8.16
N PRO A 245 32.18 -28.70 -8.51
CA PRO A 245 33.33 -27.82 -8.61
C PRO A 245 33.07 -26.78 -9.69
N VAL A 246 33.04 -25.50 -9.31
CA VAL A 246 33.16 -24.42 -10.28
C VAL A 246 34.59 -24.50 -10.83
N PRO A 247 34.80 -24.49 -12.16
CA PRO A 247 36.16 -24.48 -12.69
C PRO A 247 36.83 -23.17 -12.25
N VAL A 248 37.84 -23.30 -11.39
CA VAL A 248 38.79 -22.22 -11.14
C VAL A 248 39.61 -22.10 -12.43
N ALA A 249 39.40 -21.01 -13.17
CA ALA A 249 40.24 -20.72 -14.32
C ALA A 249 41.67 -20.43 -13.82
N ASP A 250 42.59 -21.32 -14.15
CA ASP A 250 44.03 -21.13 -13.95
C ASP A 250 44.48 -19.86 -14.69
N ILE A 251 44.91 -18.87 -13.93
CA ILE A 251 45.59 -17.68 -14.46
C ILE A 251 47.04 -18.10 -14.76
N THR A 252 47.28 -18.73 -15.90
CA THR A 252 48.63 -18.85 -16.45
C THR A 252 48.61 -18.93 -17.97
N THR A 253 48.45 -17.81 -18.67
CA THR A 253 49.05 -17.65 -20.02
C THR A 253 49.15 -16.18 -20.42
N THR A 254 50.41 -15.73 -20.43
CA THR A 254 51.06 -14.81 -21.37
C THR A 254 50.22 -13.73 -22.07
N VAL A 255 50.57 -12.50 -21.72
CA VAL A 255 50.25 -11.25 -22.42
C VAL A 255 50.61 -11.33 -23.92
N THR A 256 49.63 -11.02 -24.78
CA THR A 256 49.84 -10.38 -26.08
C THR A 256 48.86 -9.21 -26.19
N PRO A 257 49.33 -7.98 -26.50
CA PRO A 257 48.42 -6.85 -26.65
C PRO A 257 47.82 -6.89 -28.06
N VAL A 258 46.50 -7.00 -28.16
CA VAL A 258 45.79 -6.70 -29.40
C VAL A 258 44.96 -5.45 -29.16
N THR A 259 45.39 -4.43 -29.88
CA THR A 259 44.77 -3.14 -30.19
C THR A 259 43.24 -3.13 -30.12
N ALA A 260 42.74 -2.11 -29.42
CA ALA A 260 41.35 -1.68 -29.46
C ALA A 260 40.93 -1.37 -30.91
N ASP A 261 39.86 -2.01 -31.35
CA ASP A 261 39.01 -1.47 -32.38
C ASP A 261 37.56 -1.53 -31.91
N ALA A 262 36.95 -0.36 -31.84
CA ALA A 262 35.59 -0.15 -31.45
C ALA A 262 34.72 -0.25 -32.70
N THR A 263 33.70 -1.12 -32.70
CA THR A 263 32.32 -0.86 -33.18
C THR A 263 31.57 -2.16 -33.45
N ALA A 264 30.66 -2.53 -32.54
CA ALA A 264 29.39 -3.20 -32.89
C ALA A 264 28.43 -3.10 -31.69
N PRO A 265 27.24 -2.50 -31.83
CA PRO A 265 26.23 -2.54 -30.79
C PRO A 265 25.57 -3.92 -30.74
N MET A 266 25.42 -4.47 -29.52
CA MET A 266 24.61 -5.67 -29.30
C MET A 266 23.13 -5.41 -29.63
N PRO A 267 22.38 -6.38 -30.19
CA PRO A 267 20.96 -6.22 -30.41
C PRO A 267 20.20 -6.28 -29.08
N ALA A 268 19.33 -5.30 -28.85
CA ALA A 268 18.40 -5.29 -27.73
C ALA A 268 17.42 -6.49 -27.79
N PRO A 269 17.01 -7.06 -26.64
CA PRO A 269 16.05 -8.14 -26.62
C PRO A 269 14.67 -7.63 -27.03
N VAL A 270 14.15 -8.14 -28.16
CA VAL A 270 12.77 -7.90 -28.60
C VAL A 270 11.84 -8.78 -27.76
N VAL A 271 11.29 -8.22 -26.68
CA VAL A 271 10.20 -8.86 -25.93
C VAL A 271 8.91 -8.72 -26.73
N ARG A 272 8.50 -9.79 -27.43
CA ARG A 272 7.16 -9.86 -28.03
C ARG A 272 6.12 -10.08 -26.94
N LYS A 273 5.45 -9.00 -26.52
CA LYS A 273 4.23 -9.06 -25.70
C LYS A 273 3.07 -9.63 -26.53
N PHE A 274 2.68 -10.87 -26.28
CA PHE A 274 1.34 -11.33 -26.62
C PHE A 274 0.40 -10.94 -25.48
N LEU A 275 -0.29 -9.81 -25.61
CA LEU A 275 -1.46 -9.55 -24.76
C LEU A 275 -2.56 -10.52 -25.20
N ARG A 276 -3.00 -11.38 -24.28
CA ARG A 276 -4.17 -12.23 -24.47
C ARG A 276 -5.40 -11.32 -24.69
N PRO A 277 -6.22 -11.52 -25.74
CA PRO A 277 -7.32 -10.62 -26.07
C PRO A 277 -8.37 -10.47 -24.96
N SER A 278 -8.45 -11.43 -24.03
CA SER A 278 -9.29 -11.35 -22.83
C SER A 278 -8.84 -10.29 -21.83
N VAL A 279 -7.52 -10.01 -21.72
CA VAL A 279 -6.97 -8.99 -20.81
C VAL A 279 -7.26 -7.59 -21.35
N ILE A 280 -7.13 -7.39 -22.66
CA ILE A 280 -7.48 -6.12 -23.31
C ILE A 280 -8.97 -5.82 -23.14
N ALA A 281 -9.83 -6.83 -23.29
CA ALA A 281 -11.28 -6.67 -23.12
C ALA A 281 -11.66 -6.30 -21.68
N PHE A 282 -11.04 -6.91 -20.67
CA PHE A 282 -11.28 -6.61 -19.26
C PHE A 282 -10.88 -5.18 -18.89
N TRP A 283 -9.67 -4.75 -19.29
CA TRP A 283 -9.19 -3.39 -19.03
C TRP A 283 -9.98 -2.34 -19.81
N SER A 284 -10.42 -2.64 -21.03
CA SER A 284 -11.29 -1.75 -21.80
C SER A 284 -12.64 -1.55 -21.10
N ALA A 285 -13.22 -2.61 -20.54
CA ALA A 285 -14.46 -2.53 -19.78
C ALA A 285 -14.28 -1.72 -18.48
N LEU A 286 -13.16 -1.91 -17.76
CA LEU A 286 -12.87 -1.15 -16.54
C LEU A 286 -12.66 0.34 -16.82
N VAL A 287 -11.91 0.68 -17.87
CA VAL A 287 -11.74 2.08 -18.31
C VAL A 287 -13.08 2.69 -18.68
N PHE A 288 -13.94 1.94 -19.37
CA PHE A 288 -15.28 2.43 -19.73
C PHE A 288 -16.16 2.68 -18.49
N ILE A 289 -16.09 1.81 -17.48
CA ILE A 289 -16.82 2.00 -16.21
C ILE A 289 -16.32 3.25 -15.49
N VAL A 290 -15.00 3.45 -15.36
CA VAL A 290 -14.43 4.64 -14.72
C VAL A 290 -14.75 5.92 -15.50
N LEU A 291 -14.67 5.89 -16.83
CA LEU A 291 -15.09 7.03 -17.66
C LEU A 291 -16.58 7.34 -17.49
N SER A 292 -17.42 6.31 -17.43
CA SER A 292 -18.87 6.49 -17.25
C SER A 292 -19.20 7.06 -15.87
N ALA A 293 -18.56 6.57 -14.81
CA ALA A 293 -18.71 7.08 -13.45
C ALA A 293 -18.20 8.52 -13.35
N SER A 294 -17.05 8.84 -13.95
CA SER A 294 -16.50 10.20 -14.01
C SER A 294 -17.43 11.15 -14.78
N THR A 295 -18.03 10.69 -15.87
CA THR A 295 -18.99 11.47 -16.67
C THR A 295 -20.26 11.74 -15.87
N VAL A 296 -20.84 10.72 -15.23
CA VAL A 296 -22.03 10.87 -14.37
C VAL A 296 -21.75 11.84 -13.23
N LEU A 297 -20.57 11.71 -12.60
CA LEU A 297 -20.17 12.58 -11.50
C LEU A 297 -19.91 14.02 -11.95
N GLY A 298 -19.32 14.22 -13.14
CA GLY A 298 -19.14 15.54 -13.75
C GLY A 298 -20.47 16.21 -14.12
N VAL A 299 -21.43 15.44 -14.67
CA VAL A 299 -22.80 15.92 -14.94
C VAL A 299 -23.50 16.30 -13.64
N TYR A 300 -23.37 15.47 -12.60
CA TYR A 300 -23.94 15.75 -11.29
C TYR A 300 -23.32 16.99 -10.64
N ALA A 301 -22.01 17.15 -10.69
CA ALA A 301 -21.28 18.28 -10.11
C ALA A 301 -21.66 19.62 -10.79
N ARG A 302 -21.93 19.58 -12.10
CA ARG A 302 -22.37 20.74 -12.89
C ARG A 302 -23.90 20.94 -12.92
N SER A 303 -24.65 20.10 -12.22
CA SER A 303 -26.11 20.20 -12.13
C SER A 303 -26.54 21.25 -11.10
N GLY A 304 -27.50 22.09 -11.48
CA GLY A 304 -28.06 23.13 -10.63
C GLY A 304 -27.34 24.47 -10.73
N TYR A 305 -28.00 25.49 -10.20
CA TYR A 305 -27.52 26.86 -10.15
C TYR A 305 -27.70 27.38 -8.73
N PHE A 306 -26.85 28.29 -8.29
CA PHE A 306 -27.06 29.00 -7.04
C PHE A 306 -26.61 30.45 -7.17
N VAL A 307 -27.14 31.28 -6.30
CA VAL A 307 -26.78 32.70 -6.22
C VAL A 307 -25.91 32.89 -5.00
N GLY A 308 -24.76 33.54 -5.17
CA GLY A 308 -23.82 33.85 -4.09
C GLY A 308 -23.06 35.14 -4.38
N PHE A 309 -22.22 35.57 -3.45
CA PHE A 309 -21.36 36.74 -3.62
C PHE A 309 -20.03 36.37 -4.28
N ASP A 310 -19.59 37.21 -5.20
CA ASP A 310 -18.23 37.14 -5.72
C ASP A 310 -17.23 37.82 -4.78
N SER A 311 -15.95 37.81 -5.13
CA SER A 311 -14.88 38.42 -4.33
C SER A 311 -14.99 39.96 -4.19
N ASN A 312 -15.87 40.60 -4.96
CA ASN A 312 -16.11 42.03 -4.95
C ASN A 312 -17.50 42.37 -4.36
N ASP A 313 -18.12 41.41 -3.65
CA ASP A 313 -19.45 41.50 -3.04
C ASP A 313 -20.61 41.74 -4.04
N ASN A 314 -20.41 41.39 -5.31
CA ASN A 314 -21.48 41.43 -6.30
C ASN A 314 -22.25 40.11 -6.34
N VAL A 315 -23.56 40.22 -6.53
CA VAL A 315 -24.44 39.08 -6.66
C VAL A 315 -24.15 38.35 -7.97
N THR A 316 -23.75 37.09 -7.89
CA THR A 316 -23.32 36.28 -9.03
C THR A 316 -24.08 34.95 -9.07
N ILE A 317 -24.52 34.56 -10.26
CA ILE A 317 -25.10 33.25 -10.51
C ILE A 317 -23.97 32.28 -10.83
N TYR A 318 -23.83 31.24 -10.01
CA TYR A 318 -22.92 30.14 -10.21
C TYR A 318 -23.65 28.93 -10.78
N GLN A 319 -22.96 28.18 -11.63
CA GLN A 319 -23.41 26.89 -12.15
C GLN A 319 -22.62 25.76 -11.47
N GLY A 320 -23.35 24.78 -10.94
CA GLY A 320 -22.80 23.65 -10.19
C GLY A 320 -23.27 23.64 -8.73
N ARG A 321 -22.71 22.71 -7.95
CA ARG A 321 -23.05 22.54 -6.53
C ARG A 321 -22.29 23.53 -5.64
N VAL A 322 -22.96 23.99 -4.58
CA VAL A 322 -22.38 24.86 -3.54
C VAL A 322 -21.19 24.14 -2.88
N GLY A 323 -20.01 24.76 -2.86
CA GLY A 323 -18.78 24.17 -2.30
C GLY A 323 -18.00 23.23 -3.24
N GLY A 324 -18.52 22.92 -4.44
CA GLY A 324 -17.89 22.00 -5.39
C GLY A 324 -18.06 20.52 -5.04
N VAL A 325 -17.69 19.63 -5.96
CA VAL A 325 -17.68 18.18 -5.77
C VAL A 325 -16.35 17.63 -6.25
N LEU A 326 -15.52 17.10 -5.33
CA LEU A 326 -14.14 16.66 -5.62
C LEU A 326 -13.32 17.78 -6.29
N TRP A 327 -12.84 17.56 -7.51
CA TRP A 327 -12.07 18.52 -8.31
C TRP A 327 -12.94 19.39 -9.24
N PHE A 328 -14.27 19.23 -9.22
CA PHE A 328 -15.19 20.07 -9.98
C PHE A 328 -15.62 21.29 -9.16
N GLN A 329 -15.03 22.44 -9.47
CA GLN A 329 -15.39 23.72 -8.88
C GLN A 329 -16.57 24.36 -9.64
N PRO A 330 -17.49 25.07 -8.94
CA PRO A 330 -18.58 25.77 -9.59
C PRO A 330 -18.06 26.91 -10.48
N THR A 331 -18.69 27.10 -11.64
CA THR A 331 -18.28 28.12 -12.61
C THR A 331 -19.23 29.31 -12.57
N VAL A 332 -18.69 30.51 -12.75
CA VAL A 332 -19.50 31.73 -12.87
C VAL A 332 -20.33 31.67 -14.15
N ASN A 333 -21.66 31.74 -14.04
CA ASN A 333 -22.57 31.72 -15.18
C ASN A 333 -22.96 33.14 -15.62
N THR A 334 -23.31 34.01 -14.68
CA THR A 334 -23.65 35.42 -14.95
C THR A 334 -23.27 36.29 -13.76
N GLN A 335 -22.45 37.31 -14.01
CA GLN A 335 -22.17 38.37 -13.04
C GLN A 335 -23.21 39.46 -13.18
N THR A 336 -23.82 39.87 -12.07
CA THR A 336 -24.70 41.05 -12.05
C THR A 336 -23.94 42.26 -11.52
N ARG A 337 -24.48 43.45 -11.77
CA ARG A 337 -23.95 44.72 -11.22
C ARG A 337 -24.55 45.06 -9.85
N LEU A 338 -25.36 44.17 -9.28
CA LEU A 338 -26.02 44.39 -8.01
C LEU A 338 -25.02 44.12 -6.88
N ASN A 339 -24.76 45.14 -6.08
CA ASN A 339 -23.89 45.02 -4.91
C ASN A 339 -24.68 44.47 -3.71
N GLY A 340 -24.03 43.67 -2.87
CA GLY A 340 -24.63 43.09 -1.67
C GLY A 340 -25.16 44.11 -0.67
N ASP A 341 -24.61 45.32 -0.64
CA ASP A 341 -25.05 46.41 0.24
C ASP A 341 -26.32 47.13 -0.25
N ASP A 342 -26.66 47.00 -1.55
CA ASP A 342 -27.88 47.56 -2.13
C ASP A 342 -29.09 46.61 -1.99
N LEU A 343 -28.89 45.41 -1.40
CA LEU A 343 -29.93 44.41 -1.22
C LEU A 343 -30.72 44.61 0.07
N PRO A 344 -32.05 44.38 0.05
CA PRO A 344 -32.84 44.18 1.26
C PRO A 344 -32.27 43.06 2.15
N GLU A 345 -32.29 43.25 3.48
CA GLU A 345 -31.69 42.34 4.46
C GLU A 345 -32.19 40.88 4.38
N ASP A 346 -33.44 40.68 4.01
CA ASP A 346 -34.04 39.37 3.77
C ASP A 346 -33.42 38.68 2.53
N VAL A 347 -33.25 39.43 1.45
CA VAL A 347 -32.62 38.94 0.21
C VAL A 347 -31.13 38.70 0.41
N ARG A 348 -30.41 39.60 1.09
CA ARG A 348 -28.99 39.45 1.42
C ARG A 348 -28.75 38.14 2.18
N ARG A 349 -29.62 37.81 3.15
CA ARG A 349 -29.55 36.56 3.90
C ARG A 349 -29.77 35.32 3.03
N GLU A 350 -30.69 35.37 2.07
CA GLU A 350 -30.90 34.26 1.13
C GLU A 350 -29.71 34.04 0.19
N VAL A 351 -29.04 35.12 -0.22
CA VAL A 351 -27.81 35.04 -1.03
C VAL A 351 -26.64 34.49 -0.20
N LEU A 352 -26.50 34.89 1.07
CA LEU A 352 -25.50 34.33 2.00
C LEU A 352 -25.71 32.81 2.24
N LEU A 353 -26.96 32.34 2.21
CA LEU A 353 -27.29 30.93 2.36
C LEU A 353 -27.16 30.12 1.05
N ASN A 354 -26.62 30.72 -0.03
CA ASN A 354 -26.41 30.10 -1.33
C ASN A 354 -27.68 29.42 -1.90
N ARG A 355 -28.79 30.17 -1.97
CA ARG A 355 -30.07 29.67 -2.47
C ARG A 355 -29.91 28.99 -3.84
N THR A 356 -30.44 27.77 -3.96
CA THR A 356 -30.29 26.92 -5.15
C THR A 356 -31.52 26.98 -6.06
N PHE A 357 -31.29 26.81 -7.36
CA PHE A 357 -32.29 26.88 -8.42
C PHE A 357 -32.10 25.73 -9.42
N ALA A 358 -33.20 25.27 -10.01
CA ALA A 358 -33.17 24.18 -10.99
C ALA A 358 -32.67 24.65 -12.38
N SER A 359 -32.71 25.96 -12.67
CA SER A 359 -32.27 26.53 -13.95
C SER A 359 -31.74 27.96 -13.81
N SER A 360 -30.87 28.37 -14.74
CA SER A 360 -30.34 29.75 -14.81
C SER A 360 -31.45 30.79 -15.02
N SER A 361 -32.50 30.45 -15.80
CA SER A 361 -33.64 31.34 -16.01
C SER A 361 -34.44 31.60 -14.72
N GLN A 362 -34.56 30.61 -13.83
CA GLN A 362 -35.20 30.80 -12.52
C GLN A 362 -34.36 31.69 -11.61
N ALA A 363 -33.04 31.49 -11.59
CA ALA A 363 -32.13 32.35 -10.85
C ALA A 363 -32.16 33.79 -11.39
N ALA A 364 -32.14 33.98 -12.71
CA ALA A 364 -32.24 35.31 -13.33
C ALA A 364 -33.59 35.99 -13.08
N LYS A 365 -34.70 35.24 -13.11
CA LYS A 365 -36.03 35.76 -12.77
C LYS A 365 -36.09 36.21 -11.31
N PHE A 366 -35.53 35.44 -10.40
CA PHE A 366 -35.42 35.82 -8.99
C PHE A 366 -34.67 37.15 -8.84
N LEU A 367 -33.50 37.29 -9.48
CA LEU A 367 -32.74 38.54 -9.45
C LEU A 367 -33.50 39.73 -10.09
N SER A 368 -34.22 39.51 -11.18
CA SER A 368 -35.02 40.57 -11.81
C SER A 368 -36.18 41.05 -10.93
N LEU A 369 -36.79 40.14 -10.15
CA LEU A 369 -37.85 40.48 -9.20
C LEU A 369 -37.29 41.29 -8.02
N VAL A 370 -36.10 40.92 -7.54
CA VAL A 370 -35.38 41.67 -6.50
C VAL A 370 -35.03 43.07 -6.99
N GLU A 371 -34.48 43.20 -8.21
CA GLU A 371 -34.12 44.49 -8.80
C GLU A 371 -35.35 45.39 -8.98
N THR A 372 -36.48 44.83 -9.42
CA THR A 372 -37.75 45.56 -9.54
C THR A 372 -38.28 46.01 -8.17
N ALA A 373 -38.18 45.16 -7.15
CA ALA A 373 -38.60 45.51 -5.79
C ALA A 373 -37.75 46.63 -5.16
N ILE A 374 -36.44 46.66 -5.45
CA ILE A 374 -35.53 47.74 -5.02
C ILE A 374 -35.91 49.06 -5.70
N LEU A 375 -36.23 49.02 -7.00
CA LEU A 375 -36.65 50.19 -7.77
C LEU A 375 -38.00 50.75 -7.27
N ASP A 376 -38.98 49.88 -7.02
CA ASP A 376 -40.31 50.27 -6.51
C ASP A 376 -40.25 50.88 -5.09
N ALA A 377 -39.40 50.32 -4.22
CA ALA A 377 -39.15 50.85 -2.88
C ALA A 377 -38.50 52.26 -2.91
N SER A 378 -37.65 52.51 -3.91
CA SER A 378 -36.99 53.81 -4.11
C SER A 378 -37.93 54.89 -4.63
N THR A 379 -39.01 54.54 -5.34
CA THR A 379 -40.00 55.51 -5.87
C THR A 379 -41.11 55.94 -4.89
N THR A 380 -41.20 55.34 -3.69
CA THR A 380 -42.30 55.61 -2.73
C THR A 380 -41.98 56.70 -1.69
N THR A 381 -40.99 57.56 -1.92
CA THR A 381 -40.74 58.75 -1.07
C THR A 381 -41.50 59.98 -1.62
N VAL A 382 -42.80 60.07 -1.33
CA VAL A 382 -43.57 61.32 -1.50
C VAL A 382 -43.32 62.23 -0.29
N PRO A 383 -42.88 63.49 -0.46
CA PRO A 383 -42.72 64.41 0.67
C PRO A 383 -44.08 64.91 1.16
N ILE A 384 -44.43 64.58 2.40
CA ILE A 384 -45.56 65.20 3.10
C ILE A 384 -45.17 66.65 3.39
N THR A 385 -45.77 67.58 2.65
CA THR A 385 -45.63 69.02 2.89
C THR A 385 -46.62 69.44 3.96
N THR A 386 -46.12 69.78 5.16
CA THR A 386 -46.94 70.33 6.24
C THR A 386 -47.17 71.82 5.99
N THR A 387 -48.39 72.19 5.58
CA THR A 387 -48.84 73.59 5.47
C THR A 387 -49.29 74.10 6.83
N THR A 388 -48.57 75.05 7.41
CA THR A 388 -48.98 75.83 8.59
C THR A 388 -49.84 77.01 8.14
N VAL A 389 -51.09 77.09 8.61
CA VAL A 389 -51.94 78.29 8.48
C VAL A 389 -52.01 78.98 9.85
N LYS A 390 -51.85 80.30 9.80
CA LYS A 390 -51.81 81.28 10.90
C LYS A 390 -52.97 81.21 11.89
#